data_AF-A0A8J3YV80-F1
#
_entry.id   AF-A0A8J3YV80-F1
#
_cell.length_a   1.000
_cell.length_b   1.000
_cell.length_c   1.000
_cell.angle_alpha   90.00
_cell.angle_beta   90.00
_cell.angle_gamma   90.00
#
_symmetry.space_group_name_H-M   'P 1'
#
loop_
_entity.id
_entity.type
_entity.pdbx_description
1 polymer ?
#
loop_
_entity_poly.entity_id
_entity_poly.type
_entity_poly.pdbx_seq_one_letter_code
_entity_poly.pdbx_strand_id
1 'polypeptide(L)'
;MSDFTFDFNQADATLYDMNKINGDIKSTLHRMEIAVEKSLEQWTGEAREQYKISKKVWNAKATEMTAHLEAARVALLQISDNYGSNEQLAAKIWNDIRGG
;
A
#
# COMPACT_ATOMS: atom_id res chain seq x y z
N MET A 1 -15.20 3.80 29.46
CA MET A 1 -14.13 3.29 28.59
C MET A 1 -14.54 3.67 27.19
N SER A 2 -13.69 4.32 26.41
CA SER A 2 -14.03 4.60 25.01
C SER A 2 -14.13 3.27 24.28
N ASP A 3 -15.32 2.88 23.86
CA ASP A 3 -15.54 1.76 22.95
C ASP A 3 -14.87 2.10 21.61
N PHE A 4 -13.58 1.79 21.50
CA PHE A 4 -12.91 1.74 20.20
C PHE A 4 -13.36 0.45 19.52
N THR A 5 -14.58 0.45 18.98
CA THR A 5 -15.02 -0.57 18.01
C THR A 5 -14.19 -0.41 16.76
N PHE A 6 -13.43 -1.45 16.40
CA PHE A 6 -12.69 -1.50 15.15
C PHE A 6 -13.67 -1.65 13.99
N ASP A 7 -13.67 -0.72 13.03
CA ASP A 7 -14.53 -0.78 11.85
C ASP A 7 -13.87 -1.60 10.74
N PHE A 8 -14.24 -2.88 10.67
CA PHE A 8 -13.77 -3.80 9.64
C PHE A 8 -14.13 -3.36 8.21
N ASN A 9 -15.27 -2.69 8.01
CA ASN A 9 -15.65 -2.21 6.68
C ASN A 9 -14.73 -1.07 6.23
N GLN A 10 -14.38 -0.18 7.14
CA GLN A 10 -13.44 0.90 6.86
C GLN A 10 -12.02 0.38 6.61
N ALA A 11 -11.60 -0.66 7.34
CA ALA A 11 -10.32 -1.33 7.12
C ALA A 11 -10.26 -1.98 5.73
N ASP A 12 -11.29 -2.73 5.33
CA ASP A 12 -11.37 -3.34 4.00
C ASP A 12 -11.37 -2.32 2.87
N ALA A 13 -12.13 -1.22 3.03
CA ALA A 13 -12.13 -0.12 2.07
C ALA A 13 -10.73 0.50 1.93
N THR A 14 -10.03 0.71 3.06
CA THR A 14 -8.66 1.23 3.06
C THR A 14 -7.70 0.28 2.33
N LEU A 15 -7.79 -1.03 2.60
CA LEU A 15 -6.96 -2.04 1.94
C LEU A 15 -7.21 -2.08 0.41
N TYR A 16 -8.47 -1.96 -0.01
CA TYR A 16 -8.84 -1.87 -1.41
C TYR A 16 -8.22 -0.64 -2.09
N ASP A 17 -8.35 0.53 -1.46
CA ASP A 17 -7.79 1.78 -1.98
C ASP A 17 -6.26 1.73 -2.07
N MET A 18 -5.58 1.13 -1.09
CA MET A 18 -4.13 0.95 -1.13
C MET A 18 -3.69 0.07 -2.31
N ASN A 19 -4.42 -1.01 -2.61
CA ASN A 19 -4.11 -1.85 -3.76
C ASN A 19 -4.31 -1.08 -5.08
N LYS A 20 -5.39 -0.32 -5.18
CA LYS A 20 -5.67 0.53 -6.36
C LYS A 20 -4.58 1.58 -6.57
N ILE A 21 -4.20 2.32 -5.52
CA ILE A 21 -3.15 3.33 -5.55
C ILE A 21 -1.81 2.71 -5.99
N ASN A 22 -1.46 1.53 -5.47
CA ASN A 22 -0.27 0.79 -5.90
C ASN A 22 -0.28 0.48 -7.41
N GLY A 23 -1.43 0.08 -7.96
CA GLY A 23 -1.61 -0.14 -9.39
C GLY A 23 -1.47 1.14 -10.22
N ASP A 24 -2.13 2.22 -9.78
CA ASP A 24 -2.15 3.51 -10.47
C ASP A 24 -0.76 4.16 -10.50
N ILE A 25 0.00 4.05 -9.41
CA ILE A 25 1.40 4.47 -9.33
C ILE A 25 2.22 3.74 -10.39
N LYS A 26 2.20 2.40 -10.40
CA LYS A 26 2.96 1.59 -11.36
C LYS A 26 2.61 1.94 -12.81
N SER A 27 1.33 2.11 -13.10
CA SER A 27 0.84 2.48 -14.42
C SER A 27 1.32 3.88 -14.85
N THR A 28 1.28 4.85 -13.93
CA THR A 28 1.71 6.23 -14.21
C THR A 28 3.20 6.32 -14.47
N LEU A 29 4.01 5.63 -13.65
CA LEU A 29 5.46 5.51 -13.85
C LEU A 29 5.78 4.96 -15.25
N HIS A 30 5.11 3.87 -15.64
CA HIS A 30 5.29 3.25 -16.95
C HIS A 30 4.90 4.18 -18.11
N ARG A 31 3.77 4.90 -17.99
CA ARG A 31 3.36 5.89 -19.00
C ARG A 31 4.39 7.01 -19.17
N MET A 32 4.90 7.53 -18.06
CA MET A 32 5.93 8.57 -18.12
C MET A 32 7.24 8.05 -18.72
N GLU A 33 7.63 6.82 -18.41
CA GLU A 33 8.79 6.15 -19.02
C GLU A 33 8.65 6.08 -20.55
N ILE A 34 7.51 5.59 -21.06
CA ILE A 34 7.23 5.53 -22.50
C ILE A 34 7.25 6.92 -23.13
N ALA A 35 6.65 7.92 -22.47
CA ALA A 35 6.56 9.28 -23.00
C ALA A 35 7.95 9.92 -23.17
N VAL A 36 8.85 9.71 -22.20
CA VAL A 36 10.22 10.23 -22.27
C VAL A 36 11.09 9.41 -23.22
N GLU A 37 10.89 8.10 -23.28
CA GLU A 37 11.62 7.25 -24.24
C GLU A 37 11.32 7.60 -25.71
N LYS A 38 10.11 8.07 -26.01
CA LYS A 38 9.78 8.61 -27.34
C LYS A 38 10.55 9.87 -27.70
N SER A 39 10.86 10.73 -26.74
CA SER A 39 11.62 11.97 -27.00
C SER A 39 13.13 11.78 -26.86
N LEU A 40 13.58 10.68 -26.25
CA LEU A 40 14.99 10.33 -26.08
C LEU A 40 15.75 10.24 -27.40
N GLU A 41 15.11 9.87 -28.52
CA GLU A 41 15.72 9.89 -29.86
C GLU A 41 16.23 11.28 -30.29
N GLN A 42 15.63 12.33 -29.75
CA GLN A 42 15.94 13.72 -30.07
C GLN A 42 16.94 14.34 -29.09
N TRP A 43 17.31 13.62 -28.02
CA TRP A 43 18.17 14.15 -26.96
C TRP A 43 19.65 13.87 -27.27
N THR A 44 20.48 14.90 -27.07
CA THR A 44 21.94 14.81 -27.21
C THR A 44 22.56 13.97 -26.07
N GLY A 45 23.78 13.46 -26.27
CA GLY A 45 24.39 12.40 -25.46
C GLY A 45 24.43 12.64 -23.95
N GLU A 46 24.71 13.87 -23.50
CA GLU A 46 24.75 14.21 -22.08
C GLU A 46 23.36 14.18 -21.42
N ALA A 47 22.33 14.68 -22.09
CA ALA A 47 20.96 14.65 -21.61
C ALA A 47 20.42 13.21 -21.51
N ARG A 48 20.79 12.34 -22.47
CA ARG A 48 20.47 10.90 -22.41
C ARG A 48 21.11 10.23 -21.21
N GLU A 49 22.36 10.57 -20.92
CA GLU A 49 23.09 9.95 -19.82
C GLU A 49 22.53 10.38 -18.45
N GLN A 50 22.24 11.68 -18.29
CA GLN A 50 21.57 12.19 -17.08
C GLN A 50 20.17 11.59 -16.91
N TYR A 51 19.40 11.43 -17.98
CA TYR A 51 18.13 10.74 -17.93
C TYR A 51 18.24 9.32 -17.38
N LYS A 52 19.22 8.53 -17.87
CA LYS A 52 19.43 7.15 -17.36
C LYS A 52 19.73 7.14 -15.86
N ILE A 53 20.54 8.08 -15.39
CA ILE A 53 20.87 8.24 -13.96
C ILE A 53 19.60 8.56 -13.17
N SER A 54 18.86 9.58 -13.58
CA SER A 54 17.60 9.98 -12.93
C SER A 54 16.55 8.85 -12.95
N LYS A 55 16.45 8.12 -14.06
CA LYS A 55 15.55 6.97 -14.24
C LYS A 55 15.87 5.87 -13.23
N LYS A 56 17.15 5.57 -13.01
CA LYS A 56 17.56 4.56 -12.03
C LYS A 56 17.16 4.96 -10.60
N VAL A 57 17.39 6.22 -10.23
CA VAL A 57 17.00 6.73 -8.91
C VAL A 57 15.48 6.68 -8.75
N TRP A 58 14.75 7.10 -9.78
CA TRP A 58 13.31 7.08 -9.77
C TRP A 58 12.74 5.67 -9.62
N ASN A 59 13.23 4.70 -10.39
CA ASN A 59 12.81 3.31 -10.30
C ASN A 59 13.08 2.72 -8.90
N ALA A 60 14.19 3.10 -8.27
CA ALA A 60 14.47 2.70 -6.89
C ALA A 60 13.43 3.28 -5.91
N LYS A 61 13.10 4.57 -6.02
CA LYS A 61 12.11 5.22 -5.16
C LYS A 61 10.69 4.73 -5.38
N ALA A 62 10.31 4.43 -6.62
CA ALA A 62 9.04 3.78 -6.93
C ALA A 62 8.93 2.39 -6.28
N THR A 63 10.02 1.63 -6.27
CA THR A 63 10.08 0.32 -5.62
C THR A 63 9.95 0.45 -4.10
N GLU A 64 10.68 1.38 -3.48
CA GLU A 64 10.56 1.68 -2.04
C GLU A 64 9.11 2.04 -1.66
N MET A 65 8.48 2.94 -2.42
CA MET A 65 7.08 3.35 -2.17
C MET A 65 6.11 2.16 -2.24
N THR A 66 6.27 1.29 -3.22
CA THR A 66 5.46 0.06 -3.33
C THR A 66 5.67 -0.85 -2.12
N ALA A 67 6.91 -0.99 -1.65
CA ALA A 67 7.23 -1.81 -0.48
C ALA A 67 6.63 -1.22 0.81
N HIS A 68 6.67 0.10 0.99
CA HIS A 68 6.05 0.76 2.14
C HIS A 68 4.52 0.62 2.14
N LEU A 69 3.87 0.75 0.98
CA LEU A 69 2.43 0.55 0.86
C LEU A 69 2.03 -0.89 1.17
N GLU A 70 2.83 -1.88 0.74
CA GLU A 70 2.61 -3.28 1.10
C GLU A 70 2.83 -3.55 2.59
N ALA A 71 3.88 -2.98 3.19
CA ALA A 71 4.11 -3.09 4.63
C ALA A 71 2.96 -2.50 5.44
N ALA A 72 2.42 -1.35 5.01
CA ALA A 72 1.26 -0.73 5.64
C ALA A 72 -0.02 -1.57 5.45
N ARG A 73 -0.21 -2.20 4.28
CA ARG A 73 -1.29 -3.16 4.03
C ARG A 73 -1.21 -4.35 5.01
N VAL A 74 -0.02 -4.92 5.19
CA VAL A 74 0.21 -6.03 6.14
C VAL A 74 -0.06 -5.59 7.57
N ALA A 75 0.39 -4.40 7.96
CA ALA A 75 0.14 -3.87 9.30
C ALA A 75 -1.37 -3.69 9.56
N LEU A 76 -2.13 -3.18 8.59
CA LEU A 76 -3.59 -3.04 8.71
C LEU A 76 -4.30 -4.39 8.82
N LEU A 77 -3.87 -5.41 8.06
CA LEU A 77 -4.39 -6.78 8.22
C LEU A 77 -4.11 -7.35 9.61
N GLN A 78 -2.88 -7.18 10.11
CA GLN A 78 -2.52 -7.63 11.46
C GLN A 78 -3.36 -6.94 12.55
N ILE A 79 -3.63 -5.64 12.40
CA ILE A 79 -4.51 -4.90 13.31
C ILE A 79 -5.92 -5.49 13.25
N SER A 80 -6.47 -5.70 12.06
CA SER A 80 -7.79 -6.29 11.86
C SER A 80 -7.92 -7.68 12.51
N ASP A 81 -6.96 -8.57 12.24
CA ASP A 81 -6.95 -9.94 12.79
C ASP A 81 -6.83 -9.93 14.33
N ASN A 82 -5.99 -9.07 14.89
CA ASN A 82 -5.83 -8.94 16.34
C ASN A 82 -7.09 -8.41 17.03
N TYR A 83 -7.78 -7.43 16.43
CA TYR A 83 -9.05 -6.95 16.98
C TYR A 83 -10.16 -8.00 16.87
N GLY A 84 -10.32 -8.65 15.72
CA GLY A 84 -11.36 -9.66 15.51
C GLY A 84 -11.19 -10.88 16.41
N SER A 85 -9.96 -11.36 16.58
CA SER A 85 -9.66 -12.47 17.50
C SER A 85 -9.93 -12.10 18.96
N ASN A 86 -9.52 -10.91 19.41
CA ASN A 86 -9.76 -10.45 20.78
C ASN A 86 -11.25 -10.24 21.08
N GLU A 87 -12.03 -9.66 20.16
CA GLU A 87 -13.48 -9.52 20.33
C GLU A 87 -14.19 -10.87 20.40
N GLN A 88 -13.84 -11.82 19.53
CA GLN A 88 -14.42 -13.17 19.57
C GLN A 88 -14.09 -13.89 20.88
N LEU A 89 -12.88 -13.72 21.40
CA LEU A 89 -12.43 -14.30 22.66
C LEU A 89 -13.15 -13.67 23.86
N ALA A 90 -13.28 -12.34 23.87
CA ALA A 90 -14.03 -11.59 24.88
C ALA A 90 -15.52 -11.98 24.87
N ALA A 91 -16.14 -12.09 23.69
CA ALA A 91 -17.53 -12.52 23.54
C ALA A 91 -17.74 -13.97 24.02
N LYS A 92 -16.80 -14.87 23.74
CA LYS A 92 -16.82 -16.24 24.28
C LYS A 92 -16.77 -16.24 25.80
N ILE A 93 -15.78 -15.58 26.41
CA ILE A 93 -15.63 -15.51 27.87
C ILE A 93 -16.89 -14.91 28.51
N TRP A 94 -17.43 -13.85 27.94
CA TRP A 94 -18.61 -13.17 28.45
C TRP A 94 -19.88 -14.03 28.37
N ASN A 95 -20.06 -14.81 27.30
CA ASN A 95 -21.15 -15.77 27.17
C ASN A 95 -20.98 -16.95 28.13
N ASP A 96 -19.75 -17.43 28.34
CA ASP A 96 -19.43 -18.51 29.28
C ASP A 96 -19.74 -18.10 30.73
N ILE A 97 -19.43 -16.86 31.11
CA ILE A 97 -19.70 -16.31 32.46
C ILE A 97 -21.20 -16.12 32.73
N ARG A 98 -22.04 -15.90 31.70
CA ARG A 98 -23.51 -15.75 31.86
C ARG A 98 -24.31 -17.03 31.60
N GLY A 99 -23.65 -18.10 31.14
CA GLY A 99 -24.27 -19.34 30.68
C GLY A 99 -23.97 -20.59 31.52
N GLY A 100 -23.53 -20.42 32.77
CA GLY A 100 -23.34 -21.49 33.76
C GLY A 100 -24.32 -21.41 34.91
#